data_AF-X8CM29-F1
#
_entry.id   AF-X8CM29-F1
#
_cell.length_a   1.000
_cell.length_b   1.000
_cell.length_c   1.000
_cell.angle_alpha   90.00
_cell.angle_beta   90.00
_cell.angle_gamma   90.00
#
_symmetry.space_group_name_H-M   'P 1'
#
loop_
_entity.id
_entity.type
_entity.pdbx_description
1 polymer ?
#
loop_
_entity_poly.entity_id
_entity_poly.type
_entity_poly.pdbx_seq_one_letter_code
_entity_poly.pdbx_strand_id
1 'polypeptide(L)'
;MAELPLWRAVKDCFAKTFEGVGLDAAFGAKLHTVFRSAGLAPPRLALGAPLGPADDPDILTYVVETWRSIFPVAQQQGPVPDELAELSTLRRRLQDEAAAAQAIIVLPPLVCAWARA
;
A
#
# COMPACT_ATOMS: atom_id res chain seq x y z
N MET A 1 -10.52 6.02 16.59
CA MET A 1 -10.55 5.62 15.17
C MET A 1 -11.43 4.39 15.06
N ALA A 2 -12.23 4.27 14.01
CA ALA A 2 -13.03 3.07 13.80
C ALA A 2 -12.12 1.84 13.69
N GLU A 3 -12.57 0.71 14.24
CA GLU A 3 -11.88 -0.56 14.07
C GLU A 3 -12.15 -1.10 12.67
N LEU A 4 -11.09 -1.22 11.87
CA LEU A 4 -11.14 -1.79 10.52
C LEU A 4 -10.19 -3.00 10.47
N PRO A 5 -10.58 -4.14 11.07
CA PRO A 5 -9.71 -5.30 11.19
C PRO A 5 -9.25 -5.86 9.83
N LEU A 6 -10.12 -5.93 8.82
CA LEU A 6 -9.73 -6.41 7.50
C LEU A 6 -8.76 -5.44 6.80
N TRP A 7 -9.00 -4.14 6.91
CA TRP A 7 -8.05 -3.13 6.42
C TRP A 7 -6.69 -3.20 7.11
N ARG A 8 -6.68 -3.45 8.42
CA ARG A 8 -5.44 -3.65 9.18
C ARG A 8 -4.72 -4.91 8.71
N ALA A 9 -5.42 -6.01 8.53
CA ALA A 9 -4.84 -7.26 8.04
C ALA A 9 -4.20 -7.08 6.65
N VAL A 10 -4.90 -6.41 5.72
CA VAL A 10 -4.34 -6.07 4.39
C VAL A 10 -3.04 -5.26 4.53
N LYS A 11 -3.07 -4.19 5.33
CA LYS A 11 -1.89 -3.34 5.56
C LYS A 11 -0.71 -4.14 6.13
N ASP A 12 -0.96 -4.96 7.14
CA ASP A 12 0.10 -5.74 7.80
C ASP A 12 0.67 -6.80 6.86
N CYS A 13 -0.18 -7.42 6.03
CA CYS A 13 0.28 -8.34 5.00
C CYS A 13 1.07 -7.65 3.89
N PHE A 14 0.72 -6.42 3.48
CA PHE A 14 1.52 -5.64 2.52
C PHE A 14 2.92 -5.39 3.07
N ALA A 15 3.01 -4.88 4.30
CA ALA A 15 4.28 -4.59 4.96
C ALA A 15 5.16 -5.85 5.05
N LYS A 16 4.60 -6.95 5.58
CA LYS A 16 5.30 -8.23 5.67
C LYS A 16 5.76 -8.75 4.31
N THR A 17 4.92 -8.62 3.28
CA THR A 17 5.24 -9.09 1.93
C THR A 17 6.45 -8.35 1.35
N PHE A 18 6.47 -7.02 1.48
CA PHE A 18 7.59 -6.20 1.00
C PHE A 18 8.87 -6.40 1.84
N GLU A 19 8.75 -6.48 3.16
CA GLU A 19 9.88 -6.76 4.06
C GLU A 19 10.51 -8.13 3.75
N GLY A 20 9.69 -9.15 3.49
CA GLY A 20 10.15 -10.51 3.20
C GLY A 20 10.93 -10.65 1.89
N VAL A 21 10.81 -9.69 0.95
CA VAL A 21 11.66 -9.62 -0.25
C VAL A 21 12.81 -8.60 -0.13
N GLY A 22 13.05 -8.09 1.07
CA GLY A 22 14.16 -7.17 1.36
C GLY A 22 13.94 -5.72 0.91
N LEU A 23 12.70 -5.32 0.62
CA LEU A 23 12.40 -3.92 0.33
C LEU A 23 12.36 -3.10 1.62
N ASP A 24 13.07 -1.99 1.60
CA ASP A 24 13.10 -1.04 2.69
C ASP A 24 11.88 -0.11 2.63
N ALA A 25 10.98 -0.21 3.61
CA ALA A 25 9.82 0.67 3.73
C ALA A 25 10.19 2.16 3.86
N ALA A 26 11.42 2.47 4.32
CA ALA A 26 11.94 3.83 4.42
C ALA A 26 12.72 4.28 3.17
N PHE A 27 12.71 3.51 2.07
CA PHE A 27 13.49 3.81 0.87
C PHE A 27 13.20 5.20 0.29
N GLY A 28 11.95 5.68 0.40
CA GLY A 28 11.57 7.02 -0.04
C GLY A 28 12.45 8.13 0.54
N ALA A 29 12.87 8.00 1.80
CA ALA A 29 13.76 8.97 2.46
C ALA A 29 15.19 8.96 1.88
N LYS A 30 15.57 7.89 1.18
CA LYS A 30 16.90 7.74 0.55
C LYS A 30 16.98 8.37 -0.83
N LEU A 31 15.85 8.71 -1.46
CA LEU A 31 15.79 9.19 -2.85
C LEU A 31 16.70 10.41 -3.10
N HIS A 32 16.81 11.35 -2.15
CA HIS A 32 17.71 12.49 -2.29
C HIS A 32 19.18 12.07 -2.42
N THR A 33 19.62 11.11 -1.62
CA THR A 33 21.00 10.59 -1.67
C THR A 33 21.22 9.75 -2.92
N VAL A 34 20.25 8.91 -3.29
CA VAL A 34 20.34 8.05 -4.50
C VAL A 34 20.52 8.88 -5.77
N PHE A 35 19.75 9.95 -5.96
CA PHE A 35 19.91 10.83 -7.12
C PHE A 35 21.33 11.43 -7.19
N ARG A 36 21.84 11.95 -6.06
CA ARG A 36 23.18 12.55 -6.02
C ARG A 36 24.28 11.52 -6.27
N SER A 37 24.17 10.32 -5.70
CA SER A 37 25.16 9.25 -5.95
C SER A 37 25.15 8.77 -7.40
N ALA A 38 24.03 8.91 -8.10
CA ALA A 38 23.92 8.62 -9.52
C ALA A 38 24.41 9.76 -10.44
N GLY A 39 24.92 10.87 -9.88
CA GLY A 39 25.37 12.04 -10.64
C GLY A 39 24.25 12.92 -11.18
N LEU A 40 23.00 12.71 -10.74
CA LEU A 40 21.85 13.53 -11.13
C LEU A 40 21.82 14.83 -10.31
N ALA A 41 21.16 15.86 -10.88
CA ALA A 41 20.89 17.09 -10.15
C ALA A 41 20.07 16.81 -8.87
N PRO A 42 20.19 17.66 -7.82
CA PRO A 42 19.41 17.50 -6.60
C PRO A 42 17.91 17.39 -6.90
N PRO A 43 17.24 16.31 -6.47
CA PRO A 43 15.85 16.09 -6.83
C PRO A 43 14.93 17.04 -6.07
N ARG A 44 13.81 17.40 -6.70
CA ARG A 44 12.62 17.84 -6.01
C ARG A 44 11.89 16.62 -5.47
N LEU A 45 11.43 16.73 -4.22
CA LEU A 45 10.67 15.68 -3.54
C LEU A 45 9.22 16.10 -3.38
N ALA A 46 8.31 15.14 -3.48
CA ALA A 46 6.90 15.28 -3.12
C ALA A 46 6.45 14.07 -2.29
N LEU A 47 5.53 14.29 -1.38
CA LEU A 47 4.84 13.24 -0.62
C LEU A 47 3.35 13.36 -0.91
N GLY A 48 2.73 12.26 -1.30
CA GLY A 48 1.28 12.18 -1.51
C GLY A 48 0.71 10.89 -0.96
N ALA A 49 -0.49 10.95 -0.41
CA ALA A 49 -1.26 9.79 0.02
C ALA A 49 -2.68 9.94 -0.54
N PRO A 50 -3.15 9.03 -1.40
CA PRO A 50 -4.56 9.00 -1.75
C PRO A 50 -5.39 8.77 -0.50
N LEU A 51 -6.47 9.53 -0.37
CA LEU A 51 -7.46 9.37 0.70
C LEU A 51 -8.86 9.51 0.11
N GLY A 52 -9.79 8.73 0.65
CA GLY A 52 -11.16 8.73 0.17
C GLY A 52 -12.10 7.98 1.12
N PRO A 53 -13.41 8.15 0.94
CA PRO A 53 -14.42 7.39 1.68
C PRO A 53 -14.42 5.90 1.29
N ALA A 54 -15.15 5.11 2.07
CA ALA A 54 -15.32 3.67 1.91
C ALA A 54 -15.86 3.21 0.54
N ASP A 55 -16.59 4.07 -0.16
CA ASP A 55 -17.18 3.82 -1.47
C ASP A 55 -16.36 4.40 -2.63
N ASP A 56 -15.19 4.98 -2.35
CA ASP A 56 -14.28 5.47 -3.37
C ASP A 56 -13.74 4.29 -4.21
N PRO A 57 -14.09 4.22 -5.51
CA PRO A 57 -13.71 3.10 -6.36
C PRO A 57 -12.21 3.04 -6.59
N ASP A 58 -11.50 4.16 -6.56
CA ASP A 58 -10.06 4.24 -6.83
C ASP A 58 -9.27 3.71 -5.63
N ILE A 59 -9.69 4.06 -4.40
CA ILE A 59 -9.11 3.53 -3.16
C ILE A 59 -9.25 2.00 -3.09
N LEU A 60 -10.45 1.48 -3.34
CA LEU A 60 -10.70 0.04 -3.31
C LEU A 60 -9.94 -0.71 -4.41
N THR A 61 -9.90 -0.14 -5.62
CA THR A 61 -9.18 -0.73 -6.77
C THR A 61 -7.69 -0.78 -6.50
N TYR A 62 -7.09 0.31 -6.02
CA TYR A 62 -5.68 0.35 -5.65
C TYR A 62 -5.32 -0.79 -4.70
N VAL A 63 -6.10 -0.96 -3.62
CA VAL A 63 -5.79 -1.93 -2.56
C VAL A 63 -5.94 -3.37 -3.06
N VAL A 64 -7.06 -3.66 -3.73
CA VAL A 64 -7.36 -5.02 -4.20
C VAL A 64 -6.39 -5.44 -5.30
N GLU A 65 -6.10 -4.57 -6.26
CA GLU A 65 -5.20 -4.91 -7.36
C GLU A 65 -3.73 -4.95 -6.92
N THR A 66 -3.33 -4.09 -5.96
CA THR A 66 -2.00 -4.20 -5.34
C THR A 66 -1.87 -5.52 -4.60
N TRP A 67 -2.87 -5.90 -3.79
CA TRP A 67 -2.86 -7.18 -3.08
C TRP A 67 -2.78 -8.36 -4.06
N ARG A 68 -3.62 -8.37 -5.10
CA ARG A 68 -3.62 -9.38 -6.15
C ARG A 68 -2.24 -9.52 -6.81
N SER A 69 -1.56 -8.40 -7.05
CA SER A 69 -0.23 -8.38 -7.67
C SER A 69 0.84 -9.01 -6.78
N ILE A 70 0.79 -8.77 -5.47
CA ILE A 70 1.79 -9.27 -4.52
C ILE A 70 1.39 -10.59 -3.83
N PHE A 71 0.16 -11.06 -4.03
CA PHE A 71 -0.37 -12.27 -3.41
C PHE A 71 0.49 -13.52 -3.65
N PRO A 72 1.00 -13.80 -4.87
CA PRO A 72 1.88 -14.96 -5.08
C PRO A 72 3.17 -14.89 -4.25
N VAL A 73 3.71 -13.69 -4.03
CA VAL A 73 4.89 -13.47 -3.19
C VAL A 73 4.55 -13.73 -1.72
N ALA A 74 3.41 -13.23 -1.26
CA ALA A 74 2.92 -13.49 0.10
C ALA A 74 2.77 -15.00 0.38
N GLN A 75 2.23 -15.76 -0.58
CA GLN A 75 2.10 -17.22 -0.48
C GLN A 75 3.46 -17.93 -0.38
N GLN A 76 4.49 -17.45 -1.08
CA GLN A 76 5.84 -18.03 -1.00
C GLN A 76 6.52 -17.76 0.35
N GLN A 77 6.14 -16.69 1.03
CA GLN A 77 6.70 -16.32 2.34
C GLN A 77 6.01 -17.03 3.51
N GLY A 78 4.83 -17.62 3.31
CA GLY A 78 4.12 -18.37 4.34
C GLY A 78 2.59 -18.41 4.13
N PRO A 79 1.85 -18.95 5.12
CA PRO A 79 0.40 -19.00 5.06
C PRO A 79 -0.19 -17.59 5.05
N VAL A 80 -1.07 -17.33 4.09
CA VAL A 80 -1.86 -16.09 4.01
C VAL A 80 -3.15 -16.28 4.81
N PRO A 81 -3.60 -15.29 5.61
CA PRO A 81 -4.87 -15.39 6.32
C PRO A 81 -6.04 -15.68 5.37
N ASP A 82 -6.94 -16.57 5.77
CA ASP A 82 -8.10 -16.98 4.95
C ASP A 82 -8.93 -15.77 4.48
N GLU A 83 -9.07 -14.78 5.35
CA GLU A 83 -9.76 -13.53 5.07
C GLU A 83 -9.13 -12.72 3.92
N LEU A 84 -7.85 -12.93 3.60
CA LEU A 84 -7.14 -12.30 2.49
C LEU A 84 -6.87 -13.25 1.31
N ALA A 85 -7.05 -14.56 1.50
CA ALA A 85 -6.92 -15.56 0.45
C ALA A 85 -8.10 -15.55 -0.54
N GLU A 86 -9.31 -15.21 -0.07
CA GLU A 86 -10.52 -15.13 -0.91
C GLU A 86 -10.61 -13.83 -1.72
N LEU A 87 -9.76 -13.72 -2.75
CA LEU A 87 -9.62 -12.51 -3.58
C LEU A 87 -10.89 -12.10 -4.32
N SER A 88 -11.75 -13.06 -4.70
CA SER A 88 -12.98 -12.80 -5.46
C SER A 88 -14.00 -11.95 -4.68
N THR A 89 -13.97 -12.04 -3.35
CA THR A 89 -14.90 -11.35 -2.45
C THR A 89 -14.25 -10.22 -1.65
N LEU A 90 -12.92 -10.12 -1.67
CA LEU A 90 -12.14 -9.19 -0.86
C LEU A 90 -12.57 -7.73 -1.05
N ARG A 91 -12.79 -7.30 -2.30
CA ARG A 91 -13.23 -5.93 -2.61
C ARG A 91 -14.52 -5.56 -1.86
N ARG A 92 -15.55 -6.41 -1.97
CA ARG A 92 -16.84 -6.19 -1.32
C ARG A 92 -16.68 -6.13 0.20
N ARG A 93 -15.91 -7.06 0.77
CA ARG A 93 -15.70 -7.14 2.22
C ARG A 93 -14.96 -5.92 2.78
N LEU A 94 -13.96 -5.39 2.07
CA LEU A 94 -13.28 -4.14 2.44
C LEU A 94 -14.22 -2.93 2.37
N GLN A 95 -15.05 -2.86 1.34
CA GLN A 95 -16.06 -1.82 1.18
C GLN A 95 -17.11 -1.88 2.30
N ASP A 96 -17.65 -3.05 2.60
CA ASP A 96 -18.65 -3.26 3.65
C ASP A 96 -18.12 -2.84 5.02
N GLU A 97 -16.88 -3.23 5.36
CA GLU A 97 -16.24 -2.85 6.63
C GLU A 97 -16.05 -1.33 6.74
N ALA A 98 -15.50 -0.70 5.69
CA ALA A 98 -15.26 0.74 5.71
C ALA A 98 -16.58 1.54 5.73
N ALA A 99 -17.62 1.06 5.04
CA ALA A 99 -18.93 1.72 4.98
C ALA A 99 -19.66 1.62 6.33
N ALA A 100 -19.65 0.44 6.96
CA ALA A 100 -20.22 0.24 8.29
C ALA A 100 -19.57 1.15 9.34
N ALA A 101 -18.27 1.42 9.18
CA ALA A 101 -17.50 2.30 10.04
C ALA A 101 -17.58 3.79 9.68
N GLN A 102 -18.21 4.15 8.56
CA GLN A 102 -18.18 5.50 7.97
C GLN A 102 -16.73 6.05 7.88
N ALA A 103 -15.79 5.19 7.51
CA ALA A 103 -14.37 5.49 7.58
C ALA A 103 -13.88 6.28 6.37
N ILE A 104 -12.90 7.15 6.62
CA ILE A 104 -11.99 7.65 5.59
C ILE A 104 -10.75 6.77 5.58
N ILE A 105 -10.45 6.22 4.41
CA ILE A 105 -9.27 5.40 4.19
C ILE A 105 -8.14 6.30 3.72
N VAL A 106 -6.97 6.14 4.32
CA VAL A 106 -5.73 6.79 3.91
C VAL A 106 -4.76 5.71 3.45
N LEU A 107 -4.41 5.72 2.18
CA LEU A 107 -3.43 4.79 1.61
C LEU A 107 -2.01 5.16 2.03
N PRO A 108 -1.03 4.24 1.92
CA PRO A 108 0.36 4.52 2.28
C PRO A 108 0.88 5.79 1.60
N PRO A 109 1.47 6.73 2.34
CA PRO A 109 2.14 7.89 1.74
C PRO A 109 3.31 7.45 0.86
N LEU A 110 3.32 7.91 -0.39
CA LEU A 110 4.37 7.62 -1.37
C LEU A 110 5.25 8.85 -1.56
N VAL A 111 6.57 8.66 -1.44
CA VAL A 111 7.57 9.68 -1.74
C VAL A 111 7.94 9.59 -3.22
N CYS A 112 7.78 10.68 -3.95
CA CYS A 112 8.22 10.82 -5.33
C CYS A 112 9.42 11.76 -5.42
N ALA A 113 10.33 11.50 -6.36
CA ALA A 113 11.49 12.33 -6.63
C ALA A 113 11.69 12.53 -8.13
N TRP A 114 12.02 13.76 -8.54
CA TRP A 114 12.39 14.05 -9.92
C TRP A 114 13.45 15.15 -9.98
N ALA A 115 14.29 15.13 -11.01
CA ALA A 115 15.27 16.17 -11.29
C ALA A 115 15.07 16.70 -12.71
N ARG A 116 15.53 17.93 -12.98
CA ARG A 116 15.62 18.43 -14.35
C ARG A 116 16.90 17.87 -14.98
N ALA A 117 16.81 17.57 -16.28
CA ALA A 117 17.97 17.24 -17.11
C ALA A 117 18.89 18.46 -17.26
#